data_AF-A0A3N6P018-F1
#
_entry.id   AF-A0A3N6P018-F1
#
_cell.length_a   1.000
_cell.length_b   1.000
_cell.length_c   1.000
_cell.angle_alpha   90.00
_cell.angle_beta   90.00
_cell.angle_gamma   90.00
#
_symmetry.space_group_name_H-M   'P 1'
#
loop_
_entity.id
_entity.type
_entity.pdbx_description
1 polymer ?
#
loop_
_entity_poly.entity_id
_entity_poly.type
_entity_poly.pdbx_seq_one_letter_code
_entity_poly.pdbx_strand_id
1 'polypeptide(L)'
;MENVTLEPDEKPVADEPRVPGRGRRHPLTDDEVHTRLMAWLDRHYGGNIEYMAMSLGMTPSYAQMIVKKQRPVPRWMLDRLNIVCRRFTVVERYDASRNHTL
;
A
#
# COMPACT_ATOMS: atom_id res chain seq x y z
N MET A 1 -26.03 35.37 -57.09
CA MET A 1 -25.68 33.96 -56.80
C MET A 1 -24.24 34.00 -56.32
N GLU A 2 -23.82 33.64 -55.10
CA GLU A 2 -24.42 33.12 -53.87
C GLU A 2 -23.48 33.57 -52.73
N ASN A 3 -24.04 33.89 -51.56
CA ASN A 3 -23.30 34.09 -50.30
C ASN A 3 -23.18 32.72 -49.60
N VAL A 4 -21.97 32.30 -49.21
CA VAL A 4 -21.79 31.37 -48.08
C VAL A 4 -20.43 31.66 -47.41
N THR A 5 -20.46 32.39 -46.30
CA THR A 5 -19.38 32.40 -45.30
C THR A 5 -19.63 31.23 -44.35
N LEU A 6 -18.77 30.21 -44.37
CA LEU A 6 -18.79 29.11 -43.39
C LEU A 6 -17.98 29.55 -42.17
N GLU A 7 -18.65 29.92 -41.09
CA GLU A 7 -18.02 30.02 -39.77
C GLU A 7 -17.73 28.61 -39.26
N PRO A 8 -16.50 28.29 -38.79
CA PRO A 8 -16.26 27.04 -38.10
C PRO A 8 -16.87 27.12 -36.68
N ASP A 9 -17.94 26.36 -36.48
CA ASP A 9 -18.52 25.97 -35.20
C ASP A 9 -17.49 25.18 -34.38
N GLU A 10 -16.51 25.85 -33.78
CA GLU A 10 -15.67 25.26 -32.73
C GLU A 10 -16.52 25.16 -31.45
N LYS A 11 -17.28 24.06 -31.37
CA LYS A 11 -17.78 23.52 -30.11
C LYS A 11 -16.62 23.52 -29.10
N PRO A 12 -16.82 23.95 -27.84
CA PRO A 12 -15.85 23.68 -26.80
C PRO A 12 -15.74 22.16 -26.69
N VAL A 13 -14.66 21.61 -27.24
CA VAL A 13 -14.31 20.20 -27.06
C VAL A 13 -14.21 20.03 -25.55
N ALA A 14 -15.11 19.21 -25.03
CA ALA A 14 -15.23 18.90 -23.64
C ALA A 14 -13.84 18.67 -23.02
N ASP A 15 -13.68 19.19 -21.81
CA ASP A 15 -12.66 18.80 -20.85
C ASP A 15 -12.57 17.27 -20.83
N GLU A 16 -11.70 16.71 -21.68
CA GLU A 16 -11.40 15.29 -21.64
C GLU A 16 -10.79 15.08 -20.26
N PRO A 17 -11.42 14.30 -19.37
CA PRO A 17 -10.79 13.95 -18.11
C PRO A 17 -9.50 13.25 -18.49
N ARG A 18 -8.37 13.94 -18.25
CA ARG A 18 -7.02 13.39 -18.41
C ARG A 18 -7.01 12.05 -17.72
N VAL A 19 -7.15 10.98 -18.50
CA VAL A 19 -7.07 9.61 -18.02
C VAL A 19 -5.70 9.53 -17.37
N PRO A 20 -5.58 9.33 -16.04
CA PRO A 20 -4.27 9.22 -15.43
C PRO A 20 -3.60 8.01 -16.05
N GLY A 21 -2.58 8.30 -16.86
CA GLY A 21 -1.86 7.30 -17.62
C GLY A 21 -1.44 6.14 -16.73
N ARG A 22 -1.78 4.93 -17.19
CA ARG A 22 -1.05 3.73 -16.78
C ARG A 22 0.43 3.98 -17.02
N GLY A 23 1.22 4.00 -15.95
CA GLY A 23 2.67 3.85 -16.05
C GLY A 23 3.49 4.99 -15.47
N ARG A 24 3.60 5.01 -14.15
CA ARG A 24 4.87 5.12 -13.40
C ARG A 24 4.52 4.58 -12.01
N ARG A 25 5.17 3.51 -11.56
CA ARG A 25 5.09 3.07 -10.16
C ARG A 25 5.67 4.21 -9.33
N HIS A 26 4.80 5.15 -8.93
CA HIS A 26 5.22 6.25 -8.10
C HIS A 26 5.84 5.64 -6.84
N PRO A 27 7.03 6.12 -6.43
CA PRO A 27 7.62 5.69 -5.19
C PRO A 27 6.62 6.02 -4.08
N LEU A 28 6.25 5.03 -3.25
CA LEU A 28 5.20 5.20 -2.24
C LEU A 28 5.47 6.43 -1.39
N THR A 29 4.45 7.26 -1.18
CA THR A 29 4.55 8.42 -0.28
C THR A 29 4.60 7.94 1.17
N ASP A 30 5.14 8.76 2.07
CA ASP A 30 5.19 8.43 3.51
C ASP A 30 3.82 8.07 4.09
N ASP A 31 2.75 8.76 3.65
CA ASP A 31 1.37 8.45 4.04
C ASP A 31 0.87 7.11 3.51
N GLU A 32 1.19 6.75 2.26
CA GLU A 32 0.87 5.42 1.71
C GLU A 32 1.62 4.31 2.43
N VAL A 33 2.90 4.56 2.77
CA VAL A 33 3.73 3.61 3.51
C VAL A 33 3.15 3.40 4.92
N HIS A 34 2.75 4.48 5.59
CA HIS A 34 2.12 4.42 6.91
C HIS A 34 0.75 3.72 6.87
N THR A 35 -0.08 4.04 5.88
CA THR A 35 -1.39 3.39 5.70
C THR A 35 -1.23 1.88 5.50
N ARG A 36 -0.25 1.45 4.69
CA ARG A 36 0.07 0.03 4.52
C ARG A 36 0.56 -0.61 5.81
N LEU A 37 1.42 0.08 6.56
CA LEU A 37 1.89 -0.41 7.86
C LEU A 37 0.72 -0.63 8.83
N MET A 38 -0.21 0.32 8.93
CA MET A 38 -1.39 0.19 9.79
C MET A 38 -2.27 -0.99 9.36
N ALA A 39 -2.47 -1.17 8.05
CA ALA A 39 -3.22 -2.32 7.53
C ALA A 39 -2.53 -3.66 7.85
N TRP A 40 -1.20 -3.72 7.81
CA TRP A 40 -0.43 -4.88 8.25
C TRP A 40 -0.59 -5.16 9.74
N LEU A 41 -0.47 -4.13 10.57
CA LEU A 41 -0.62 -4.21 12.01
C LEU A 41 -2.02 -4.73 12.41
N ASP A 42 -3.06 -4.22 11.76
CA ASP A 42 -4.43 -4.66 11.99
C ASP A 42 -4.66 -6.12 11.54
N ARG A 43 -4.33 -6.43 10.28
CA ARG A 43 -4.65 -7.73 9.67
C ARG A 43 -3.81 -8.91 10.17
N HIS A 44 -2.52 -8.69 10.45
CA HIS A 44 -1.59 -9.78 10.76
C HIS A 44 -1.15 -9.80 12.22
N TYR A 45 -1.24 -8.67 12.91
CA TYR A 45 -0.78 -8.53 14.29
C TYR A 45 -1.92 -8.20 15.25
N GLY A 46 -3.17 -8.07 14.78
CA GLY A 46 -4.34 -7.78 15.61
C GLY A 46 -4.22 -6.47 16.39
N GLY A 47 -3.49 -5.49 15.85
CA GLY A 47 -3.19 -4.24 16.56
C GLY A 47 -2.02 -4.32 17.55
N ASN A 48 -1.39 -5.48 17.72
CA ASN A 48 -0.29 -5.65 18.68
C ASN A 48 1.05 -5.12 18.12
N ILE A 49 1.37 -3.87 18.48
CA ILE A 49 2.58 -3.17 18.05
C ILE A 49 3.85 -3.86 18.58
N GLU A 50 3.80 -4.42 19.79
CA GLU A 50 4.96 -5.09 20.41
C GLU A 50 5.35 -6.35 19.64
N TYR A 51 4.37 -7.15 19.25
CA TYR A 51 4.60 -8.36 18.46
C TYR A 51 5.14 -8.04 17.06
N MET A 52 4.64 -6.97 16.44
CA MET A 52 5.20 -6.45 15.17
C MET A 52 6.64 -5.96 15.35
N ALA A 53 6.94 -5.21 16.41
CA ALA A 53 8.28 -4.72 16.69
C ALA A 53 9.28 -5.87 16.90
N MET A 54 8.88 -6.89 17.67
CA MET A 54 9.67 -8.11 17.88
C MET A 54 9.93 -8.84 16.56
N SER A 55 8.91 -8.99 15.71
CA SER A 55 9.02 -9.63 14.39
C SER A 55 9.97 -8.89 13.45
N LEU A 56 10.07 -7.57 13.60
CA LEU A 56 10.95 -6.71 12.82
C LEU A 56 12.34 -6.53 13.46
N GLY A 57 12.58 -7.09 14.65
CA GLY A 57 13.84 -6.94 15.36
C GLY A 57 14.12 -5.51 15.82
N MET A 58 13.08 -4.75 16.17
CA MET A 58 13.20 -3.37 16.64
C MET A 58 12.57 -3.17 18.01
N THR A 59 12.86 -2.03 18.65
CA THR A 59 12.30 -1.70 19.96
C THR A 59 10.81 -1.30 19.84
N PRO A 60 9.97 -1.70 20.81
CA PRO A 60 8.55 -1.33 20.83
C PRO A 60 8.32 0.20 20.82
N SER A 61 9.18 0.95 21.52
CA SER A 61 9.12 2.41 21.56
C SER A 61 9.30 3.02 20.17
N TYR A 62 10.22 2.50 19.36
CA TYR A 62 10.44 2.98 18.00
C TYR A 62 9.25 2.65 17.09
N ALA A 63 8.69 1.44 17.20
CA ALA A 63 7.49 1.06 16.47
C ALA A 63 6.29 1.96 16.84
N GLN A 64 6.11 2.29 18.12
CA GLN A 64 5.05 3.23 18.55
C GLN A 64 5.23 4.63 17.95
N MET A 65 6.46 5.14 17.87
CA MET A 65 6.72 6.45 17.25
C MET A 65 6.33 6.47 15.77
N ILE A 66 6.61 5.38 15.05
CA ILE A 66 6.23 5.23 13.64
C ILE A 66 4.69 5.15 13.50
N VAL A 67 4.04 4.34 14.35
CA VAL A 67 2.57 4.21 14.37
C VAL A 67 1.90 5.57 14.62
N LYS A 68 2.44 6.37 15.55
CA LYS A 68 1.96 7.72 15.88
C LYS A 68 2.37 8.81 14.86
N LYS A 69 2.95 8.44 13.70
CA LYS A 69 3.48 9.36 12.68
C LYS A 69 4.53 10.37 13.20
N GLN A 70 5.17 10.09 14.34
CA GLN A 70 6.24 10.94 14.87
C GLN A 70 7.57 10.75 14.12
N ARG A 71 7.69 9.64 13.39
CA ARG A 71 8.83 9.32 12.53
C ARG A 71 8.33 8.77 11.18
N PRO A 72 9.04 9.07 10.08
CA PRO A 72 8.76 8.45 8.79
C PRO A 72 8.97 6.93 8.88
N VAL A 73 8.12 6.18 8.18
CA VAL A 73 8.21 4.73 8.13
C VAL A 73 9.33 4.37 7.14
N PRO A 74 10.39 3.66 7.55
CA PRO A 74 11.43 3.27 6.62
C PRO A 74 10.89 2.29 5.57
N ARG A 75 11.20 2.49 4.28
CA ARG A 75 10.70 1.59 3.22
C ARG A 75 11.07 0.13 3.43
N TRP A 76 12.30 -0.13 3.89
CA TRP A 76 12.77 -1.49 4.20
C TRP A 76 11.88 -2.22 5.22
N MET A 77 11.17 -1.47 6.07
CA MET A 77 10.24 -2.03 7.05
C MET A 77 9.06 -2.74 6.37
N LEU A 78 8.51 -2.14 5.31
CA LEU A 78 7.45 -2.77 4.53
C LEU A 78 7.94 -4.01 3.79
N ASP A 79 9.14 -3.96 3.21
CA ASP A 79 9.75 -5.13 2.57
C ASP A 79 9.97 -6.26 3.58
N ARG A 80 10.46 -5.92 4.78
CA ARG A 80 10.69 -6.90 5.85
C ARG A 80 9.37 -7.50 6.34
N LEU A 81 8.33 -6.69 6.54
CA LEU A 81 6.98 -7.18 6.88
C LEU A 81 6.45 -8.13 5.81
N ASN A 82 6.57 -7.78 4.52
CA ASN A 82 6.18 -8.67 3.43
C ASN A 82 6.89 -10.02 3.49
N ILE A 83 8.20 -10.04 3.76
CA ILE A 83 8.99 -11.27 3.87
C ILE A 83 8.54 -12.10 5.08
N VAL A 84 8.43 -11.46 6.25
CA VAL A 84 8.05 -12.13 7.51
C VAL A 84 6.65 -12.72 7.38
N CYS A 85 5.68 -11.95 6.90
CA CYS A 85 4.31 -12.44 6.80
C CYS A 85 4.12 -13.49 5.70
N ARG A 86 4.88 -13.43 4.58
CA ARG A 86 4.93 -14.54 3.63
C ARG A 86 5.42 -15.83 4.27
N ARG A 87 6.41 -15.76 5.18
CA ARG A 87 6.87 -16.94 5.92
C ARG A 87 5.78 -17.50 6.82
N PHE A 88 5.02 -16.66 7.53
CA PHE A 88 3.87 -17.12 8.32
C PHE A 88 2.81 -17.82 7.46
N THR A 89 2.46 -17.27 6.30
CA THR A 89 1.50 -17.93 5.38
C THR A 89 1.98 -19.28 4.87
N VAL A 90 3.28 -19.44 4.60
CA VAL A 90 3.84 -20.73 4.18
C VAL A 90 3.77 -21.75 5.32
N VAL A 91 4.08 -21.32 6.55
CA VAL A 91 4.00 -22.19 7.73
C VAL A 91 2.55 -22.60 8.03
N GLU A 92 1.60 -21.67 8.00
CA GLU A 92 0.18 -21.97 8.20
C GLU A 92 -0.38 -22.92 7.14
N ARG A 93 0.02 -22.77 5.86
CA ARG A 93 -0.37 -23.73 4.82
C ARG A 93 0.23 -25.12 5.02
N TYR A 94 1.46 -25.19 5.57
CA TYR A 94 2.11 -26.46 5.87
C TYR A 94 1.48 -27.16 7.08
N ASP A 95 1.01 -26.39 8.06
CA ASP A 95 0.30 -26.90 9.23
C ASP A 95 -1.11 -27.39 8.86
N ALA A 96 -1.86 -26.62 8.06
CA ALA A 96 -3.16 -27.00 7.54
C ALA A 96 -3.10 -28.28 6.69
N SER A 97 -2.01 -28.49 5.95
CA SER A 97 -1.82 -29.71 5.15
C SER A 97 -1.34 -30.92 5.96
N ARG A 98 -0.87 -30.75 7.21
CA ARG A 98 -0.58 -31.86 8.14
C ARG A 98 -1.79 -32.30 8.97
N ASN A 99 -2.78 -31.42 9.17
CA ASN A 99 -4.00 -31.72 9.93
C ASN A 99 -5.13 -32.34 9.09
N HIS A 100 -4.93 -32.55 7.77
CA HIS A 100 -5.92 -33.17 6.89
C HIS A 100 -5.64 -34.66 6.58
N THR A 101 -4.78 -35.30 7.39
CA THR A 101 -4.37 -36.71 7.25
C THR A 101 -4.62 -37.50 8.56
N LEU A 102 -5.68 -37.18 9.29
CA LEU A 102 -6.15 -37.96 10.44
C LEU A 102 -7.61 -38.36 10.25
#